data_AF-A0A399SZ92-F1
#
_entry.id   AF-A0A399SZ92-F1
#
_cell.length_a   1.000
_cell.length_b   1.000
_cell.length_c   1.000
_cell.angle_alpha   90.00
_cell.angle_beta   90.00
_cell.angle_gamma   90.00
#
_symmetry.space_group_name_H-M   'P 1'
#
loop_
_entity.id
_entity.type
_entity.pdbx_description
1 polymer ?
#
loop_
_entity_poly.entity_id
_entity_poly.type
_entity_poly.pdbx_seq_one_letter_code
_entity_poly.pdbx_strand_id
1 'polypeptide(L)'
;MTASSPRPSRTARDRRGSMVFTGILIALVLGFSAYVALRGGTVPTWAFLGLTGAGIASGLIVYLARSRGVRWLLIAVVVGAAVALRLSPLPEAMAVWLLGVLAGSFLARPEWPWMRSEAERQRERQPRPLASIRPWSGSGLTASLTEVPIGRRGATETGVLLQAGEVTSRVRVDELHRLVTGRSGIAESVDSDDSDTSGRTVYLTRVDTSSPDSIVGEVLVGLPGDALAFLRITDPMPAGPTAVLAGADLAAFREWALTVPAP
;
A
#
# COMPACT_ATOMS: atom_id res chain seq x y z
N MET A 1 -31.99 -7.38 -22.12
CA MET A 1 -31.46 -7.04 -20.79
C MET A 1 -29.97 -6.75 -20.94
N THR A 2 -29.61 -5.47 -21.07
CA THR A 2 -28.22 -5.02 -21.09
C THR A 2 -27.74 -4.99 -19.64
N ALA A 3 -26.79 -5.85 -19.29
CA ALA A 3 -26.13 -5.81 -17.99
C ALA A 3 -25.55 -4.40 -17.80
N SER A 4 -26.07 -3.66 -16.83
CA SER A 4 -25.49 -2.37 -16.45
C SER A 4 -24.04 -2.61 -16.05
N SER A 5 -23.09 -2.07 -16.83
CA SER A 5 -21.68 -2.06 -16.45
C SER A 5 -21.57 -1.61 -14.99
N PRO A 6 -20.95 -2.42 -14.11
CA PRO A 6 -20.77 -2.02 -12.72
C PRO A 6 -20.05 -0.67 -12.72
N ARG A 7 -20.63 0.34 -12.05
CA ARG A 7 -19.91 1.61 -11.86
C ARG A 7 -18.59 1.28 -11.19
N PRO A 8 -17.46 1.82 -11.68
CA PRO A 8 -16.19 1.59 -11.03
C PRO A 8 -16.29 2.07 -9.58
N SER A 9 -15.86 1.22 -8.66
CA SER A 9 -15.78 1.54 -7.25
C SER A 9 -14.98 2.80 -6.99
N ARG A 10 -15.22 3.38 -5.81
CA ARG A 10 -14.51 4.59 -5.36
C ARG A 10 -13.00 4.37 -5.31
N THR A 11 -12.57 3.20 -4.86
CA THR A 11 -11.17 2.74 -4.86
C THR A 11 -10.58 2.66 -6.27
N ALA A 12 -11.31 2.09 -7.23
CA ALA A 12 -10.88 2.10 -8.62
C ALA A 12 -10.79 3.52 -9.19
N ARG A 13 -11.67 4.44 -8.76
CA ARG A 13 -11.66 5.85 -9.17
C ARG A 13 -10.52 6.65 -8.55
N ASP A 14 -10.33 6.56 -7.24
CA ASP A 14 -9.27 7.27 -6.49
C ASP A 14 -7.89 6.77 -6.93
N ARG A 15 -7.73 5.46 -7.14
CA ARG A 15 -6.51 4.85 -7.69
C ARG A 15 -6.22 5.32 -9.12
N ARG A 16 -7.24 5.41 -9.98
CA ARG A 16 -7.10 5.99 -11.33
C ARG A 16 -6.72 7.46 -11.26
N GLY A 17 -7.32 8.23 -10.35
CA GLY A 17 -6.97 9.64 -10.13
C GLY A 17 -5.50 9.82 -9.73
N SER A 18 -5.05 9.06 -8.73
CA SER A 18 -3.65 9.07 -8.28
C SER A 18 -2.66 8.63 -9.37
N MET A 19 -3.01 7.58 -10.12
CA MET A 19 -2.19 7.10 -11.25
C MET A 19 -2.09 8.14 -12.37
N VAL A 20 -3.20 8.79 -12.73
CA VAL A 20 -3.21 9.85 -13.76
C VAL A 20 -2.39 11.05 -13.29
N PHE A 21 -2.59 11.51 -12.05
CA PHE A 21 -1.84 12.63 -11.50
C PHE A 21 -0.33 12.33 -11.46
N THR A 22 0.05 11.17 -10.94
CA THR A 22 1.45 10.75 -10.85
C THR A 22 2.06 10.55 -12.25
N GLY A 23 1.29 10.01 -13.19
CA GLY A 23 1.69 9.89 -14.59
C GLY A 23 1.95 11.25 -15.27
N ILE A 24 1.08 12.24 -15.04
CA ILE A 24 1.26 13.61 -15.53
C ILE A 24 2.54 14.22 -14.92
N LEU A 25 2.76 14.04 -13.62
CA LEU A 25 3.94 14.55 -12.94
C LEU A 25 5.23 13.94 -13.50
N ILE A 26 5.27 12.62 -13.73
CA ILE A 26 6.40 11.95 -14.39
C ILE A 26 6.62 12.52 -15.80
N ALA A 27 5.55 12.69 -16.58
CA ALA A 27 5.64 13.21 -17.94
C ALA A 27 6.18 14.66 -17.97
N LEU A 28 5.73 15.51 -17.05
CA LEU A 28 6.23 16.88 -16.91
C LEU A 28 7.70 16.90 -16.49
N VAL A 29 8.09 16.07 -15.52
CA VAL A 29 9.48 15.98 -15.03
C VAL A 29 10.42 15.49 -16.13
N LEU A 30 10.06 14.42 -16.84
CA LEU A 30 10.88 13.88 -17.92
C LEU A 30 10.90 14.81 -19.14
N GLY A 31 9.76 15.43 -19.47
CA GLY A 31 9.66 16.40 -20.55
C GLY A 31 10.50 17.66 -20.28
N PHE A 32 10.45 18.18 -19.06
CA PHE A 32 11.32 19.29 -18.63
C PHE A 32 12.80 18.89 -18.65
N SER A 33 13.13 17.69 -18.17
CA SER A 33 14.49 17.16 -18.21
C SER A 33 15.03 17.04 -19.63
N ALA A 34 14.24 16.48 -20.56
CA ALA A 34 14.59 16.38 -21.97
C ALA A 34 14.76 17.77 -22.60
N TYR A 35 13.84 18.70 -22.30
CA TYR A 35 13.91 20.07 -22.82
C TYR A 35 15.19 20.78 -22.39
N VAL A 36 15.54 20.73 -21.10
CA VAL A 36 16.74 21.40 -20.58
C VAL A 36 18.02 20.75 -21.13
N ALA A 37 18.12 19.42 -21.10
CA ALA A 37 19.32 18.69 -21.50
C ALA A 37 19.59 18.73 -23.02
N LEU A 38 18.53 18.70 -23.84
CA LEU A 38 18.68 18.64 -25.30
C LEU A 38 18.75 20.04 -25.93
N ARG A 39 18.05 21.05 -25.37
CA ARG A 39 18.07 22.42 -25.92
C ARG A 39 19.43 23.10 -25.75
N GLY A 40 20.14 22.78 -24.66
CA GLY A 40 21.48 23.31 -24.39
C GLY A 40 22.60 22.61 -25.18
N GLY A 41 22.32 21.46 -25.81
CA GLY A 41 23.36 20.61 -26.42
C GLY A 41 24.39 20.07 -25.41
N THR A 42 24.11 20.21 -24.11
CA THR A 42 25.03 19.88 -23.01
C THR A 42 25.16 18.38 -22.80
N VAL A 43 24.12 17.61 -23.15
CA VAL A 43 24.12 16.14 -23.04
C VAL A 43 23.71 15.53 -24.39
N PRO A 44 24.54 14.65 -24.99
CA PRO A 44 24.15 13.90 -26.17
C PRO A 44 22.88 13.07 -25.95
N THR A 45 22.02 12.95 -26.96
CA THR A 45 20.73 12.23 -26.85
C THR A 45 20.88 10.80 -26.34
N TRP A 46 21.93 10.09 -26.77
CA TRP A 46 22.21 8.72 -26.30
C TRP A 46 22.57 8.68 -24.81
N ALA A 47 23.31 9.69 -24.32
CA ALA A 47 23.70 9.80 -22.92
C ALA A 47 22.49 10.17 -22.06
N PHE A 48 21.62 11.06 -22.55
CA PHE A 48 20.34 11.39 -21.91
C PHE A 48 19.47 10.14 -21.74
N LEU A 49 19.29 9.34 -22.80
CA LEU A 49 18.49 8.11 -22.74
C LEU A 49 19.10 7.09 -21.77
N GLY A 50 20.42 6.89 -21.82
CA GLY A 50 21.15 6.00 -20.92
C GLY A 50 21.01 6.40 -19.46
N LEU A 51 21.21 7.69 -19.15
CA LEU A 51 21.11 8.23 -17.78
C LEU A 51 19.68 8.16 -17.26
N THR A 52 18.69 8.52 -18.07
CA THR A 52 17.28 8.45 -17.67
C THR A 52 16.86 7.02 -17.39
N GLY A 53 17.21 6.09 -18.29
CA GLY A 53 16.92 4.66 -18.12
C GLY A 53 17.62 4.07 -16.89
N ALA A 54 18.90 4.37 -16.69
CA ALA A 54 19.65 3.92 -15.51
C ALA A 54 19.08 4.49 -14.21
N GLY A 55 18.64 5.75 -14.23
CA GLY A 55 17.95 6.37 -13.09
C GLY A 55 16.66 5.63 -12.77
N ILE A 56 15.79 5.43 -13.76
CA ILE A 56 14.51 4.71 -13.60
C ILE A 56 14.74 3.31 -13.01
N ALA A 57 15.69 2.56 -13.55
CA ALA A 57 16.04 1.23 -13.04
C ALA A 57 16.51 1.28 -11.58
N SER A 58 17.36 2.25 -11.23
CA SER A 58 17.84 2.43 -9.86
C SER A 58 16.70 2.72 -8.88
N GLY A 59 15.78 3.61 -9.25
CA GLY A 59 14.59 3.92 -8.44
C GLY A 59 13.68 2.70 -8.22
N LEU A 60 13.45 1.91 -9.26
CA LEU A 60 12.68 0.66 -9.18
C LEU A 60 13.35 -0.34 -8.23
N ILE A 61 14.67 -0.55 -8.35
CA ILE A 61 15.42 -1.51 -7.53
C ILE A 61 15.42 -1.10 -6.05
N VAL A 62 15.66 0.19 -5.76
CA VAL A 62 15.61 0.72 -4.39
C VAL A 62 14.23 0.53 -3.77
N TYR A 63 13.16 0.78 -4.53
CA TYR A 63 11.79 0.65 -4.04
C TYR A 63 11.40 -0.81 -3.78
N LEU A 64 11.80 -1.72 -4.67
CA LEU A 64 11.48 -3.15 -4.58
C LEU A 64 12.27 -3.89 -3.50
N ALA A 65 13.34 -3.29 -2.97
CA ALA A 65 14.15 -3.89 -1.91
C ALA A 65 13.35 -4.08 -0.61
N ARG A 66 13.04 -5.34 -0.28
CA ARG A 66 12.22 -5.70 0.89
C ARG A 66 12.93 -5.52 2.23
N SER A 67 14.25 -5.74 2.28
CA SER A 67 15.00 -5.61 3.53
C SER A 67 15.48 -4.17 3.75
N ARG A 68 15.33 -3.67 4.98
CA ARG A 68 15.80 -2.32 5.35
C ARG A 68 17.30 -2.15 5.10
N GLY A 69 18.11 -3.17 5.42
CA GLY A 69 19.57 -3.15 5.22
C GLY A 69 19.97 -3.03 3.75
N VAL A 70 19.42 -3.88 2.87
CA VAL A 70 19.71 -3.80 1.42
C VAL A 70 19.22 -2.48 0.85
N ARG A 71 18.05 -1.98 1.29
CA ARG A 71 17.53 -0.69 0.83
C ARG A 71 18.47 0.46 1.18
N TRP A 72 19.01 0.50 2.40
CA TRP A 72 19.99 1.51 2.80
C TRP A 72 21.29 1.42 2.01
N LEU A 73 21.77 0.19 1.76
CA LEU A 73 22.94 -0.03 0.92
C LEU A 73 22.71 0.47 -0.51
N LEU A 74 21.55 0.19 -1.11
CA LEU A 74 21.20 0.68 -2.43
C LEU A 74 21.04 2.21 -2.47
N ILE A 75 20.49 2.82 -1.42
CA ILE A 75 20.42 4.29 -1.30
C ILE A 75 21.85 4.87 -1.24
N ALA A 76 22.76 4.27 -0.47
CA ALA A 76 24.16 4.70 -0.42
C ALA A 76 24.84 4.60 -1.79
N VAL A 77 24.59 3.52 -2.54
CA VAL A 77 25.06 3.37 -3.92
C VAL A 77 24.49 4.46 -4.83
N VAL A 78 23.19 4.77 -4.70
CA VAL A 78 22.53 5.83 -5.48
C VAL A 78 23.14 7.21 -5.18
N VAL A 79 23.38 7.52 -3.90
CA VAL A 79 24.03 8.77 -3.48
C VAL A 79 25.47 8.82 -4.01
N GLY A 80 26.23 7.73 -3.89
CA GLY A 80 27.59 7.63 -4.42
C GLY A 80 27.65 7.87 -5.93
N ALA A 81 26.71 7.30 -6.69
CA ALA A 81 26.60 7.52 -8.13
C ALA A 81 26.23 8.98 -8.47
N ALA A 82 25.33 9.60 -7.71
CA ALA A 82 25.01 11.02 -7.87
C ALA A 82 26.24 11.92 -7.66
N VAL A 83 27.03 11.64 -6.61
CA VAL A 83 28.28 12.36 -6.32
C VAL A 83 29.30 12.15 -7.44
N ALA A 84 29.47 10.92 -7.92
CA ALA A 84 30.38 10.62 -9.02
C ALA A 84 29.98 11.37 -10.31
N LEU A 85 28.68 11.41 -10.65
CA LEU A 85 28.16 12.17 -11.79
C LEU A 85 28.35 13.68 -11.60
N ARG A 86 28.23 14.20 -10.37
CA ARG A 86 28.47 15.61 -10.06
C ARG A 86 29.91 16.03 -10.27
N LEU A 87 30.86 15.15 -9.92
CA LEU A 87 32.30 15.37 -10.09
C LEU A 87 32.78 15.08 -11.52
N SER A 88 31.92 14.50 -12.36
CA SER A 88 32.21 14.22 -13.77
C SER A 88 32.22 15.51 -14.61
N PRO A 89 32.78 15.49 -15.83
CA PRO A 89 32.75 16.63 -16.75
C PRO A 89 31.34 17.00 -17.23
N LEU A 90 30.30 16.23 -16.86
CA LEU A 90 28.90 16.48 -17.20
C LEU A 90 28.06 16.63 -15.91
N PRO A 91 28.17 17.75 -15.17
CA PRO A 91 27.45 17.92 -13.91
C PRO A 91 25.92 17.90 -14.07
N GLU A 92 25.42 18.19 -15.28
CA GLU A 92 23.99 18.09 -15.63
C GLU A 92 23.50 16.63 -15.75
N ALA A 93 24.41 15.67 -16.00
CA ALA A 93 24.09 14.24 -16.05
C ALA A 93 23.53 13.74 -14.71
N MET A 94 24.01 14.31 -13.59
CA MET A 94 23.47 14.03 -12.26
C MET A 94 21.98 14.37 -12.18
N ALA A 95 21.58 15.55 -12.68
CA ALA A 95 20.18 15.99 -12.61
C ALA A 95 19.28 15.07 -13.45
N VAL A 96 19.68 14.76 -14.68
CA VAL A 96 18.93 13.83 -15.56
C VAL A 96 18.77 12.46 -14.90
N TRP A 97 19.85 11.92 -14.34
CA TRP A 97 19.83 10.62 -13.68
C TRP A 97 18.94 10.63 -12.42
N LEU A 98 19.04 11.65 -11.56
CA LEU A 98 18.21 11.78 -10.35
C LEU A 98 16.72 11.93 -10.68
N LEU A 99 16.37 12.69 -11.72
CA LEU A 99 14.98 12.77 -12.20
C LEU A 99 14.49 11.42 -12.71
N GLY A 100 15.36 10.63 -13.35
CA GLY A 100 15.11 9.22 -13.67
C GLY A 100 14.86 8.37 -12.43
N VAL A 101 15.67 8.50 -11.37
CA VAL A 101 15.48 7.79 -10.09
C VAL A 101 14.14 8.13 -9.46
N LEU A 102 13.75 9.41 -9.46
CA LEU A 102 12.44 9.84 -8.97
C LEU A 102 11.32 9.21 -9.80
N ALA A 103 11.40 9.30 -11.14
CA ALA A 103 10.41 8.70 -12.03
C ALA A 103 10.28 7.19 -11.80
N GLY A 104 11.40 6.46 -11.69
CA GLY A 104 11.41 5.03 -11.38
C GLY A 104 10.76 4.71 -10.04
N SER A 105 11.01 5.52 -9.01
CA SER A 105 10.39 5.36 -7.69
C SER A 105 8.86 5.56 -7.74
N PHE A 106 8.38 6.51 -8.56
CA PHE A 106 6.94 6.69 -8.77
C PHE A 106 6.32 5.55 -9.60
N LEU A 107 7.03 5.02 -10.60
CA LEU A 107 6.59 3.86 -11.40
C LEU A 107 6.57 2.57 -10.58
N ALA A 108 7.34 2.50 -9.50
CA ALA A 108 7.34 1.37 -8.57
C ALA A 108 6.11 1.33 -7.65
N ARG A 109 5.26 2.37 -7.66
CA ARG A 109 4.11 2.46 -6.76
C ARG A 109 3.07 1.37 -7.04
N PRO A 110 2.41 0.84 -6.00
CA PRO A 110 1.41 -0.24 -6.10
C PRO A 110 0.10 0.19 -6.79
N GLU A 111 -0.04 1.44 -7.21
CA GLU A 111 -1.16 1.93 -8.00
C GLU A 111 -1.08 1.49 -9.47
N TRP A 112 0.14 1.26 -9.98
CA TRP A 112 0.36 0.88 -11.37
C TRP A 112 -0.02 -0.58 -11.65
N PRO A 113 -0.61 -0.88 -12.82
CA PRO A 113 -1.12 -2.21 -13.15
C PRO A 113 -0.03 -3.27 -13.29
N TRP A 114 1.20 -2.90 -13.68
CA TRP A 114 2.32 -3.86 -13.80
C TRP A 114 2.87 -4.33 -12.44
N MET A 115 2.62 -3.58 -11.36
CA MET A 115 3.00 -3.97 -9.99
C MET A 115 2.03 -4.95 -9.36
N ARG A 116 0.94 -5.30 -10.06
CA ARG A 116 -0.06 -6.26 -9.57
C ARG A 116 0.43 -7.69 -9.79
N SER A 117 0.28 -8.51 -8.76
CA SER A 117 0.56 -9.94 -8.88
C SER A 117 -0.39 -10.59 -9.89
N GLU A 118 0.05 -11.69 -10.50
CA GLU A 118 -0.82 -12.45 -11.41
C GLU A 118 -2.10 -12.93 -10.71
N ALA A 119 -1.99 -13.31 -9.43
CA ALA A 119 -3.13 -13.67 -8.60
C ALA A 119 -4.12 -12.51 -8.41
N GLU A 120 -3.65 -11.27 -8.21
CA GLU A 120 -4.50 -10.08 -8.11
C GLU A 120 -5.24 -9.85 -9.44
N ARG A 121 -4.52 -9.97 -10.58
CA ARG A 121 -5.11 -9.83 -11.93
C ARG A 121 -6.13 -10.92 -12.27
N GLN A 122 -5.88 -12.17 -11.86
CA GLN A 122 -6.80 -13.28 -12.10
C GLN A 122 -8.09 -13.12 -11.30
N ARG A 123 -8.02 -12.64 -10.06
CA ARG A 123 -9.21 -12.38 -9.22
C ARG A 123 -10.07 -11.24 -9.75
N GLU A 124 -9.47 -10.17 -10.27
CA GLU A 124 -10.22 -9.10 -10.95
C GLU A 124 -11.01 -9.66 -12.17
N ARG A 125 -10.47 -10.67 -12.87
CA ARG A 125 -11.12 -11.29 -14.03
C ARG A 125 -12.20 -12.30 -13.67
N GLN A 126 -12.08 -12.96 -12.52
CA GLN A 126 -12.99 -14.02 -12.07
C GLN A 126 -13.37 -13.79 -10.59
N PRO A 127 -14.23 -12.79 -10.31
CA PRO A 127 -14.70 -12.57 -8.95
C PRO A 127 -15.52 -13.78 -8.48
N ARG A 128 -15.21 -14.32 -7.29
CA ARG A 128 -16.05 -15.34 -6.67
C ARG A 128 -17.38 -14.72 -6.24
N PRO A 129 -18.50 -15.45 -6.36
CA PRO A 129 -19.77 -15.00 -5.80
C PRO A 129 -19.64 -14.77 -4.29
N LEU A 130 -20.08 -13.63 -3.78
CA LEU A 130 -19.99 -13.29 -2.35
C LEU A 130 -20.63 -14.36 -1.45
N ALA A 131 -21.75 -14.95 -1.89
CA ALA A 131 -22.46 -16.01 -1.17
C ALA A 131 -21.64 -17.32 -1.00
N SER A 132 -20.57 -17.50 -1.79
CA SER A 132 -19.69 -18.67 -1.69
C SER A 132 -18.55 -18.49 -0.69
N ILE A 133 -18.34 -17.28 -0.17
CA ILE A 133 -17.26 -16.95 0.75
C ILE A 133 -17.75 -17.21 2.18
N ARG A 134 -17.30 -18.33 2.75
CA ARG A 134 -17.59 -18.66 4.16
C ARG A 134 -16.83 -17.73 5.10
N PRO A 135 -17.34 -17.44 6.31
CA PRO A 135 -16.56 -16.77 7.34
C PRO A 135 -15.27 -17.52 7.66
N TRP A 136 -14.22 -16.76 8.00
CA TRP A 136 -12.97 -17.31 8.51
C TRP A 136 -12.92 -17.19 10.04
N SER A 137 -12.21 -18.12 10.69
CA SER A 137 -11.94 -18.07 12.12
C SER A 137 -10.57 -18.67 12.43
N GLY A 138 -9.83 -18.03 13.32
CA GLY A 138 -8.52 -18.48 13.80
C GLY A 138 -7.97 -17.50 14.84
N SER A 139 -7.12 -17.99 15.76
CA SER A 139 -6.48 -17.18 16.81
C SER A 139 -7.44 -16.23 17.57
N GLY A 140 -8.67 -16.68 17.84
CA GLY A 140 -9.68 -15.91 18.56
C GLY A 140 -10.34 -14.77 17.76
N LEU A 141 -10.01 -14.63 16.48
CA LEU A 141 -10.63 -13.67 15.56
C LEU A 141 -11.55 -14.40 14.58
N THR A 142 -12.72 -13.84 14.33
CA THR A 142 -13.61 -14.23 13.24
C THR A 142 -13.70 -13.10 12.22
N ALA A 143 -13.82 -13.47 10.95
CA ALA A 143 -13.97 -12.54 9.85
C ALA A 143 -15.12 -12.98 8.94
N SER A 144 -16.07 -12.09 8.69
CA SER A 144 -17.26 -12.35 7.86
C SER A 144 -17.55 -11.18 6.93
N LEU A 145 -18.32 -11.43 5.86
CA LEU A 145 -18.75 -10.36 4.97
C LEU A 145 -19.85 -9.54 5.65
N THR A 146 -19.77 -8.22 5.51
CA THR A 146 -20.78 -7.28 6.01
C THR A 146 -20.93 -6.11 5.04
N GLU A 147 -21.96 -5.30 5.24
CA GLU A 147 -22.06 -3.99 4.59
C GLU A 147 -21.34 -2.92 5.41
N VAL A 148 -20.60 -2.04 4.72
CA VAL A 148 -19.93 -0.86 5.30
C VAL A 148 -20.36 0.41 4.59
N PRO A 149 -20.54 1.53 5.31
CA PRO A 149 -20.99 2.78 4.70
C PRO A 149 -19.93 3.44 3.81
N ILE A 150 -20.40 4.02 2.70
CA ILE A 150 -19.63 4.81 1.74
C ILE A 150 -20.13 6.26 1.74
N GLY A 151 -19.34 7.14 2.36
CA GLY A 151 -19.65 8.57 2.39
C GLY A 151 -20.93 8.90 3.15
N ARG A 152 -21.46 10.13 2.95
CA ARG A 152 -22.54 10.68 3.79
C ARG A 152 -23.97 10.38 3.33
N ARG A 153 -24.18 9.59 2.27
CA ARG A 153 -25.50 9.40 1.63
C ARG A 153 -26.11 8.00 1.86
N GLY A 154 -25.65 7.26 2.86
CA GLY A 154 -26.20 5.94 3.19
C GLY A 154 -25.98 4.86 2.13
N ALA A 155 -25.08 5.09 1.17
CA ALA A 155 -24.64 4.04 0.26
C ALA A 155 -23.74 3.05 1.03
N THR A 156 -23.86 1.76 0.75
CA THR A 156 -23.02 0.72 1.37
C THR A 156 -22.21 -0.04 0.30
N GLU A 157 -21.04 -0.55 0.69
CA GLU A 157 -20.25 -1.53 -0.07
C GLU A 157 -20.00 -2.78 0.76
N THR A 158 -19.52 -3.84 0.10
CA THR A 158 -19.01 -5.02 0.78
C THR A 158 -17.77 -4.66 1.59
N GLY A 159 -17.84 -4.92 2.89
CA GLY A 159 -16.77 -4.84 3.86
C GLY A 159 -16.55 -6.19 4.56
N VAL A 160 -15.69 -6.17 5.56
CA VAL A 160 -15.42 -7.31 6.44
C VAL A 160 -15.71 -6.92 7.88
N LEU A 161 -16.53 -7.69 8.56
CA LEU A 161 -16.70 -7.61 10.00
C LEU A 161 -15.62 -8.49 10.64
N LEU A 162 -14.79 -7.89 11.48
CA LEU A 162 -13.83 -8.54 12.33
C LEU A 162 -14.37 -8.59 13.76
N GLN A 163 -14.31 -9.75 14.40
CA GLN A 163 -14.77 -9.92 15.77
C GLN A 163 -13.80 -10.78 16.59
N ALA A 164 -13.42 -10.28 17.76
CA ALA A 164 -12.66 -11.02 18.76
C ALA A 164 -13.26 -10.75 20.15
N GLY A 165 -13.87 -11.78 20.75
CA GLY A 165 -14.67 -11.63 21.96
C GLY A 165 -15.78 -10.58 21.79
N GLU A 166 -15.79 -9.59 22.67
CA GLU A 166 -16.73 -8.45 22.67
C GLU A 166 -16.30 -7.29 21.76
N VAL A 167 -15.14 -7.39 21.09
CA VAL A 167 -14.64 -6.32 20.20
C VAL A 167 -15.01 -6.65 18.77
N THR A 168 -15.78 -5.77 18.15
CA THR A 168 -16.17 -5.84 16.75
C THR A 168 -15.67 -4.61 15.99
N SER A 169 -15.29 -4.80 14.73
CA SER A 169 -14.91 -3.71 13.84
C SER A 169 -15.26 -4.05 12.41
N ARG A 170 -15.91 -3.12 11.72
CA ARG A 170 -16.11 -3.23 10.28
C ARG A 170 -14.98 -2.53 9.54
N VAL A 171 -14.33 -3.25 8.63
CA VAL A 171 -13.19 -2.77 7.85
C VAL A 171 -13.52 -2.86 6.36
N ARG A 172 -13.05 -1.89 5.58
CA ARG A 172 -13.21 -1.96 4.12
C ARG A 172 -12.31 -3.05 3.52
N VAL A 173 -12.79 -3.72 2.47
CA VAL A 173 -12.05 -4.80 1.80
C VAL A 173 -10.72 -4.31 1.22
N ASP A 174 -10.68 -3.09 0.69
CA ASP A 174 -9.48 -2.53 0.06
C ASP A 174 -8.38 -2.16 1.07
N GLU A 175 -8.75 -1.67 2.26
CA GLU A 175 -7.82 -1.46 3.36
C GLU A 175 -7.29 -2.78 3.91
N LEU A 176 -8.18 -3.76 4.08
CA LEU A 176 -7.80 -5.11 4.47
C LEU A 176 -6.83 -5.73 3.46
N HIS A 177 -7.11 -5.62 2.15
CA HIS A 177 -6.24 -6.10 1.07
C HIS A 177 -4.88 -5.42 1.11
N ARG A 178 -4.84 -4.10 1.31
CA ARG A 178 -3.59 -3.35 1.45
C ARG A 178 -2.79 -3.83 2.66
N LEU A 179 -3.43 -4.08 3.79
CA LEU A 179 -2.78 -4.60 4.99
C LEU A 179 -2.19 -6.01 4.77
N VAL A 180 -3.00 -6.96 4.29
CA VAL A 180 -2.58 -8.37 4.12
C VAL A 180 -1.52 -8.55 3.03
N THR A 181 -1.47 -7.64 2.05
CA THR A 181 -0.42 -7.60 1.01
C THR A 181 0.81 -6.79 1.43
N GLY A 182 0.80 -6.18 2.62
CA GLY A 182 1.89 -5.34 3.13
C GLY A 182 2.05 -3.99 2.45
N ARG A 183 1.02 -3.53 1.74
CA ARG A 183 0.95 -2.20 1.13
C ARG A 183 0.46 -1.12 2.12
N SER A 184 -0.12 -1.52 3.24
CA SER A 184 -0.45 -0.68 4.39
C SER A 184 0.02 -1.34 5.69
N GLY A 185 0.31 -0.54 6.70
CA GLY A 185 0.60 -1.01 8.06
C GLY A 185 -0.67 -1.20 8.92
N ILE A 186 -1.76 -0.51 8.58
CA ILE A 186 -3.00 -0.48 9.36
C ILE A 186 -4.20 -0.61 8.40
N ALA A 187 -5.24 -1.29 8.85
CA ALA A 187 -6.60 -1.17 8.33
C ALA A 187 -7.50 -0.59 9.43
N GLU A 188 -8.22 0.49 9.11
CA GLU A 188 -9.00 1.26 10.06
C GLU A 188 -10.46 0.81 10.08
N SER A 189 -11.07 0.86 11.27
CA SER A 189 -12.50 0.60 11.42
C SER A 189 -13.29 1.73 10.77
N VAL A 190 -14.30 1.40 9.97
CA VAL A 190 -15.26 2.38 9.44
C VAL A 190 -16.16 2.94 10.56
N ASP A 191 -16.27 2.21 11.67
CA ASP A 191 -17.10 2.56 12.83
C ASP A 191 -16.47 3.65 13.72
N SER A 192 -15.24 4.09 13.43
CA SER A 192 -14.57 5.13 14.23
C SER A 192 -15.19 6.52 14.08
N ASP A 193 -15.95 6.76 13.01
CA ASP A 193 -16.59 8.04 12.70
C ASP A 193 -18.01 8.17 13.28
N ASP A 194 -18.62 7.08 13.78
CA ASP A 194 -19.93 7.16 14.43
C ASP A 194 -19.77 7.85 15.79
N SER A 195 -20.22 9.11 15.79
CA SER A 195 -20.12 10.13 16.84
C SER A 195 -20.95 9.81 18.09
N ASP A 196 -20.99 8.55 18.51
CA ASP A 196 -21.73 8.13 19.70
C ASP A 196 -20.73 7.78 20.80
N THR A 197 -20.19 8.85 21.41
CA THR A 197 -19.67 9.02 22.80
C THR A 197 -18.91 7.86 23.49
N SER A 198 -18.46 6.85 22.76
CA SER A 198 -17.89 5.62 23.31
C SER A 198 -16.46 5.36 22.85
N GLY A 199 -15.94 6.12 21.87
CA GLY A 199 -14.49 6.24 21.61
C GLY A 199 -13.77 4.90 21.44
N ARG A 200 -14.38 3.94 20.74
CA ARG A 200 -13.80 2.59 20.55
C ARG A 200 -13.23 2.47 19.14
N THR A 201 -12.16 3.22 18.86
CA THR A 201 -11.41 3.02 17.62
C THR A 201 -10.76 1.64 17.68
N VAL A 202 -10.91 0.85 16.63
CA VAL A 202 -10.34 -0.50 16.55
C VAL A 202 -9.46 -0.58 15.31
N TYR A 203 -8.27 -1.14 15.46
CA TYR A 203 -7.29 -1.29 14.38
C TYR A 203 -6.91 -2.74 14.19
N LEU A 204 -6.74 -3.13 12.93
CA LEU A 204 -5.94 -4.28 12.58
C LEU A 204 -4.60 -3.77 12.03
N THR A 205 -3.50 -4.00 12.77
CA THR A 205 -2.18 -3.45 12.45
C THR A 205 -1.13 -4.53 12.27
N ARG A 206 -0.13 -4.25 11.44
CA ARG A 206 1.10 -5.03 11.37
C ARG A 206 2.08 -4.60 12.45
N VAL A 207 2.61 -5.58 13.19
CA VAL A 207 3.56 -5.35 14.27
C VAL A 207 4.81 -4.60 13.80
N ASP A 208 5.38 -4.97 12.64
CA ASP A 208 6.61 -4.35 12.10
C ASP A 208 6.46 -2.92 11.57
N THR A 209 5.24 -2.38 11.52
CA THR A 209 4.95 -1.04 10.98
C THR A 209 4.64 0.00 12.05
N SER A 210 4.34 -0.41 13.28
CA SER A 210 4.08 0.50 14.39
C SER A 210 5.39 1.06 14.94
N SER A 211 5.40 2.36 15.25
CA SER A 211 6.55 2.99 15.89
C SER A 211 6.68 2.46 17.33
N PRO A 212 7.88 2.03 17.78
CA PRO A 212 8.09 1.58 19.17
C PRO A 212 7.72 2.67 20.20
N ASP A 213 7.90 3.94 19.83
CA ASP A 213 7.63 5.09 20.70
C ASP A 213 6.15 5.52 20.71
N SER A 214 5.27 4.75 20.08
CA SER A 214 3.83 5.00 20.09
C SER A 214 3.14 4.12 21.13
N ILE A 215 2.03 4.59 21.69
CA ILE A 215 1.18 3.81 22.63
C ILE A 215 0.79 2.46 22.02
N VAL A 216 0.55 2.41 20.70
CA VAL A 216 0.32 1.15 19.98
C VAL A 216 1.57 0.29 19.92
N GLY A 217 2.74 0.87 19.67
CA GLY A 217 4.02 0.17 19.66
C GLY A 217 4.36 -0.49 21.00
N GLU A 218 4.10 0.21 22.12
CA GLU A 218 4.30 -0.31 23.47
C GLU A 218 3.49 -1.59 23.71
N VAL A 219 2.22 -1.62 23.27
CA VAL A 219 1.33 -2.79 23.39
C VAL A 219 1.78 -3.97 22.50
N LEU A 220 2.54 -3.69 21.44
CA LEU A 220 3.00 -4.70 20.48
C LEU A 220 4.41 -5.24 20.78
N VAL A 221 5.06 -4.73 21.83
CA VAL A 221 6.40 -5.17 22.23
C VAL A 221 6.40 -6.68 22.50
N GLY A 222 7.36 -7.39 21.91
CA GLY A 222 7.54 -8.83 22.08
C GLY A 222 6.71 -9.71 21.14
N LEU A 223 5.85 -9.13 20.29
CA LEU A 223 5.11 -9.88 19.28
C LEU A 223 5.96 -10.15 18.01
N PRO A 224 5.65 -11.20 17.23
CA PRO A 224 6.33 -11.46 15.97
C PRO A 224 6.11 -10.31 14.97
N GLY A 225 7.18 -9.84 14.31
CA GLY A 225 7.10 -8.67 13.43
C GLY A 225 6.15 -8.82 12.23
N ASP A 226 5.96 -10.03 11.73
CA ASP A 226 5.07 -10.30 10.61
C ASP A 226 3.60 -10.51 11.01
N ALA A 227 3.30 -10.54 12.32
CA ALA A 227 1.97 -10.77 12.87
C ALA A 227 1.02 -9.58 12.60
N LEU A 228 -0.27 -9.88 12.60
CA LEU A 228 -1.34 -8.89 12.64
C LEU A 228 -1.96 -8.85 14.03
N ALA A 229 -2.02 -7.67 14.63
CA ALA A 229 -2.63 -7.45 15.93
C ALA A 229 -3.96 -6.71 15.77
N PHE A 230 -5.02 -7.25 16.37
CA PHE A 230 -6.33 -6.63 16.46
C PHE A 230 -6.44 -5.91 17.80
N LEU A 231 -6.45 -4.58 17.74
CA LEU A 231 -6.30 -3.70 18.89
C LEU A 231 -7.52 -2.82 19.05
N ARG A 232 -8.01 -2.71 20.28
CA ARG A 232 -8.96 -1.67 20.67
C ARG A 232 -8.18 -0.50 21.26
N ILE A 233 -8.38 0.68 20.70
CA ILE A 233 -7.79 1.94 21.15
C ILE A 233 -8.80 2.62 22.08
N THR A 234 -8.42 2.73 23.35
CA THR A 234 -9.18 3.43 24.40
C THR A 234 -8.20 4.15 25.33
N ASP A 235 -8.72 5.04 26.17
CA ASP A 235 -7.99 5.64 27.29
C ASP A 235 -8.65 5.19 28.63
N PRO A 236 -7.97 4.39 29.47
CA PRO A 236 -6.62 3.87 29.29
C PRO A 236 -6.52 2.79 28.22
N MET A 237 -5.32 2.64 27.66
CA MET A 237 -5.01 1.62 26.65
C MET A 237 -5.06 0.22 27.28
N PRO A 238 -5.65 -0.79 26.61
CA PRO A 238 -5.59 -2.17 27.10
C PRO A 238 -4.15 -2.69 27.18
N ALA A 239 -3.89 -3.58 28.13
CA ALA A 239 -2.57 -4.16 28.36
C ALA A 239 -2.04 -5.02 27.20
N GLY A 240 -2.89 -5.37 26.22
CA GLY A 240 -2.54 -6.26 25.12
C GLY A 240 -3.56 -6.20 23.97
N PRO A 241 -3.19 -6.73 22.80
CA PRO A 241 -4.12 -6.90 21.69
C PRO A 241 -5.24 -7.89 22.03
N THR A 242 -6.42 -7.63 21.48
CA THR A 242 -7.59 -8.51 21.63
C THR A 242 -7.40 -9.84 20.90
N ALA A 243 -6.71 -9.82 19.76
CA ALA A 243 -6.29 -11.01 19.04
C ALA A 243 -4.98 -10.76 18.29
N VAL A 244 -4.17 -11.81 18.11
CA VAL A 244 -2.92 -11.77 17.34
C VAL A 244 -2.90 -12.91 16.35
N LEU A 245 -2.80 -12.59 15.07
CA LEU A 245 -2.65 -13.56 13.99
C LEU A 245 -1.16 -13.70 13.67
N ALA A 246 -0.61 -14.89 13.86
CA ALA A 246 0.75 -15.24 13.48
C ALA A 246 0.79 -16.61 12.78
N GLY A 247 1.91 -16.92 12.12
CA GLY A 247 2.15 -18.24 11.53
C GLY A 247 1.06 -18.72 10.58
N ALA A 248 0.53 -19.92 10.84
CA ALA A 248 -0.47 -20.57 9.98
C ALA A 248 -1.81 -19.82 9.92
N ASP A 249 -2.29 -19.30 11.05
CA ASP A 249 -3.56 -18.56 11.11
C ASP A 249 -3.48 -17.26 10.32
N LEU A 250 -2.33 -16.58 10.40
CA LEU A 250 -2.06 -15.41 9.56
C LEU A 250 -2.06 -15.77 8.08
N ALA A 251 -1.41 -16.87 7.68
CA ALA A 251 -1.40 -17.30 6.29
C ALA A 251 -2.81 -17.62 5.78
N ALA A 252 -3.59 -18.39 6.55
CA ALA A 252 -4.97 -18.73 6.22
C ALA A 252 -5.87 -17.49 6.14
N PHE A 253 -5.71 -16.55 7.07
CA PHE A 253 -6.45 -15.28 7.05
C PHE A 253 -6.10 -14.45 5.81
N ARG A 254 -4.81 -14.34 5.45
CA ARG A 254 -4.37 -13.62 4.25
C ARG A 254 -4.98 -14.24 2.99
N GLU A 255 -4.99 -15.56 2.88
CA GLU A 255 -5.61 -16.26 1.76
C GLU A 255 -7.11 -15.98 1.69
N TRP A 256 -7.80 -16.08 2.82
CA TRP A 256 -9.23 -15.82 2.93
C TRP A 256 -9.59 -14.37 2.57
N ALA A 257 -8.93 -13.39 3.18
CA ALA A 257 -9.21 -11.96 2.97
C ALA A 257 -9.09 -11.61 1.49
N LEU A 258 -8.12 -12.23 0.83
CA LEU A 258 -7.85 -12.08 -0.59
C LEU A 258 -8.84 -12.84 -1.51
N THR A 259 -9.70 -13.70 -0.98
CA THR A 259 -10.84 -14.25 -1.74
C THR A 259 -12.02 -13.30 -1.83
N VAL A 260 -12.12 -12.34 -0.91
CA VAL A 260 -13.14 -11.30 -0.93
C VAL A 260 -12.83 -10.35 -2.09
N PRO A 261 -13.72 -10.19 -3.08
CA PRO A 261 -13.49 -9.27 -4.18
C PRO A 261 -13.43 -7.84 -3.63
N ALA A 262 -12.36 -7.12 -3.95
CA ALA A 262 -12.31 -5.69 -3.71
C ALA A 262 -13.40 -5.01 -4.56
N PRO A 263 -14.08 -3.97 -4.03
CA PRO A 263 -15.07 -3.23 -4.78
C PRO A 263 -14.45 -2.63 -6.05
#